data_AF-A0A3D0MRC8-F1
#
_entry.id   AF-A0A3D0MRC8-F1
#
_cell.length_a   1.000
_cell.length_b   1.000
_cell.length_c   1.000
_cell.angle_alpha   90.00
_cell.angle_beta   90.00
_cell.angle_gamma   90.00
#
_symmetry.space_group_name_H-M   'P 1'
#
loop_
_entity.id
_entity.type
_entity.pdbx_description
1 polymer ?
#
loop_
_entity_poly.entity_id
_entity_poly.type
_entity_poly.pdbx_seq_one_letter_code
_entity_poly.pdbx_strand_id
1 'polypeptide(L)' 'IETRPGLHCAPTAHKTLGTDSMGGALRISMGYFNTEKDIDCCLQALQALLTAPMKL' A
#
# COMPACT_ATOMS: atom_id res chain seq x y z
N ILE A 1 -0.38 7.17 9.24
CA ILE A 1 -0.61 6.83 7.81
C ILE A 1 -1.65 5.72 7.78
N GLU A 2 -2.82 5.95 7.18
CA GLU A 2 -3.83 4.91 6.96
C GLU A 2 -3.68 4.39 5.52
N THR A 3 -3.73 3.07 5.34
CA THR A 3 -3.68 2.42 4.02
C THR A 3 -4.65 1.24 4.00
N ARG A 4 -4.94 0.70 2.82
CA ARG A 4 -5.82 -0.47 2.66
C ARG A 4 -5.06 -1.59 2.00
N PRO A 5 -4.58 -2.60 2.74
CA PRO A 5 -4.08 -3.83 2.15
C PRO A 5 -5.23 -4.76 1.76
N GLY A 6 -4.99 -5.62 0.78
CA GLY A 6 -5.86 -6.76 0.46
C GLY A 6 -6.34 -6.77 -0.99
N LEU A 7 -7.51 -7.38 -1.20
CA LEU A 7 -8.10 -7.57 -2.53
C LEU A 7 -9.02 -6.42 -2.98
N HIS A 8 -9.28 -5.43 -2.12
CA HIS A 8 -10.08 -4.24 -2.43
C HIS A 8 -11.48 -4.53 -3.00
N CYS A 9 -12.11 -5.64 -2.59
CA CYS A 9 -13.37 -6.15 -3.16
C CYS A 9 -13.33 -6.40 -4.69
N ALA A 10 -12.13 -6.52 -5.27
CA ALA A 10 -11.90 -6.71 -6.71
C ALA A 10 -11.05 -7.97 -6.99
N PRO A 11 -11.45 -9.17 -6.51
CA PRO A 11 -10.63 -10.38 -6.59
C PRO A 11 -10.27 -10.78 -8.04
N THR A 12 -11.15 -10.52 -9.01
CA THR A 12 -10.86 -10.81 -10.43
C THR A 12 -9.74 -9.93 -10.98
N ALA A 13 -9.68 -8.65 -10.59
CA ALA A 13 -8.59 -7.76 -11.01
C ALA A 13 -7.25 -8.22 -10.39
N HIS A 14 -7.26 -8.64 -9.13
CA HIS A 14 -6.08 -9.19 -8.47
C HIS A 14 -5.58 -10.49 -9.12
N LYS A 15 -6.49 -11.35 -9.61
CA LYS A 15 -6.13 -12.53 -10.43
C LYS A 15 -5.43 -12.14 -11.72
N THR A 16 -5.98 -11.16 -12.45
CA THR A 16 -5.35 -10.66 -13.69
C THR A 16 -3.94 -10.09 -13.42
N LEU A 17 -3.75 -9.43 -12.28
CA LEU A 17 -2.47 -8.88 -11.85
C LEU A 17 -1.53 -9.92 -11.21
N GLY A 18 -1.97 -11.16 -11.01
CA GLY A 18 -1.19 -12.21 -10.35
C GLY A 18 -0.91 -11.96 -8.87
N THR A 19 -1.69 -11.10 -8.22
CA THR A 19 -1.48 -10.70 -6.81
C THR A 19 -2.45 -11.39 -5.84
N ASP A 20 -3.43 -12.14 -6.35
CA ASP A 20 -4.44 -12.84 -5.55
C ASP A 20 -3.82 -13.88 -4.60
N SER A 21 -2.85 -14.65 -5.08
CA SER A 21 -2.10 -15.62 -4.27
C SER A 21 -1.25 -14.99 -3.16
N MET A 22 -0.87 -13.71 -3.31
CA MET A 22 -0.13 -12.93 -2.32
C MET A 22 -1.06 -12.25 -1.29
N GLY A 23 -2.38 -12.42 -1.41
CA GLY A 23 -3.37 -11.71 -0.59
C GLY A 23 -3.77 -10.33 -1.12
N GLY A 24 -3.30 -9.95 -2.30
CA GLY A 24 -3.63 -8.71 -2.99
C GLY A 24 -2.48 -7.69 -3.03
N ALA A 25 -2.80 -6.42 -2.84
CA ALA A 25 -1.82 -5.33 -2.87
C ALA A 25 -2.07 -4.33 -1.74
N LEU A 26 -1.11 -3.42 -1.52
CA LEU A 26 -1.31 -2.26 -0.66
C LEU A 26 -1.80 -1.09 -1.49
N ARG A 27 -2.98 -0.54 -1.17
CA ARG A 27 -3.50 0.68 -1.80
C ARG A 27 -3.31 1.89 -0.91
N ILE A 28 -2.68 2.91 -1.48
CA ILE A 28 -2.56 4.26 -0.92
C ILE A 28 -3.50 5.14 -1.75
N SER A 29 -4.36 5.91 -1.09
CA SER A 29 -5.41 6.69 -1.76
C SER A 29 -5.37 8.13 -1.29
N MET A 30 -4.86 9.00 -2.14
CA MET A 30 -4.83 10.44 -1.90
C MET A 30 -6.17 11.06 -2.26
N GLY A 31 -6.64 11.99 -1.45
CA GLY A 31 -7.85 12.78 -1.65
C GLY A 31 -7.57 14.28 -1.52
N TYR A 32 -8.61 15.09 -1.72
CA TYR A 32 -8.52 16.55 -1.78
C TYR A 32 -7.86 17.20 -0.55
N PHE A 33 -8.02 16.60 0.63
CA PHE A 33 -7.50 17.15 1.88
C PHE A 33 -6.05 16.75 2.19
N ASN A 34 -5.44 15.90 1.38
CA ASN A 34 -4.05 15.53 1.59
C ASN A 34 -3.12 16.69 1.20
N THR A 35 -2.04 16.82 1.96
CA THR A 35 -0.99 17.82 1.77
C THR A 35 0.29 17.15 1.27
N GLU A 36 1.22 17.92 0.71
CA GLU A 36 2.56 17.41 0.36
C GLU A 36 3.26 16.77 1.56
N LYS A 37 3.08 17.35 2.76
CA LYS A 37 3.62 16.78 4.01
C LYS A 37 3.06 15.39 4.31
N ASP A 38 1.80 15.12 3.99
CA ASP A 38 1.22 13.77 4.14
C ASP A 38 1.87 12.78 3.19
N ILE A 39 2.17 13.22 1.96
CA ILE A 39 2.86 12.42 0.94
C ILE A 39 4.29 12.11 1.40
N ASP A 40 5.03 13.13 1.84
CA ASP A 40 6.39 12.96 2.36
C ASP A 40 6.45 11.98 3.53
N CYS A 41 5.50 12.11 4.47
CA CYS A 41 5.37 11.19 5.60
C CYS A 41 5.12 9.75 5.11
N CYS A 42 4.25 9.58 4.12
CA CYS A 42 3.97 8.27 3.52
C CYS A 42 5.21 7.66 2.86
N LEU A 43 5.97 8.44 2.08
CA LEU A 43 7.19 8.00 1.42
C LEU A 43 8.29 7.63 2.41
N GLN A 44 8.48 8.44 3.47
CA GLN A 44 9.45 8.14 4.53
C GLN A 44 9.11 6.83 5.23
N ALA A 45 7.84 6.56 5.53
CA ALA A 45 7.43 5.31 6.14
C ALA A 45 7.62 4.10 5.22
N LEU A 46 7.32 4.23 3.92
CA LEU A 46 7.60 3.18 2.93
C LEU A 46 9.09 2.89 2.85
N GLN A 47 9.92 3.93 2.79
CA GLN A 47 11.38 3.77 2.77
C GLN A 47 11.88 3.04 4.00
N ALA A 48 11.42 3.44 5.20
CA ALA A 48 11.78 2.78 6.44
C ALA A 48 11.42 1.29 6.44
N LEU A 49 10.23 0.91 5.94
CA LEU A 49 9.81 -0.49 5.82
C LEU A 49 10.65 -1.29 4.82
N LEU A 50 11.00 -0.69 3.68
CA LEU A 50 11.77 -1.37 2.63
C LEU A 50 13.25 -1.53 3.00
N THR A 51 13.79 -0.67 3.87
CA THR A 51 15.20 -0.74 4.31
C THR A 51 15.37 -1.44 5.66
N ALA A 52 14.29 -1.65 6.41
CA ALA A 52 14.36 -2.36 7.69
C ALA A 52 14.64 -3.85 7.46
N PRO A 53 15.46 -4.49 8.33
CA PRO A 53 15.59 -5.94 8.30
C PRO A 53 14.24 -6.58 8.63
N MET A 54 13.78 -7.49 7.77
CA MET A 54 12.54 -8.24 8.04
C MET A 54 12.70 -8.99 9.36
N LYS A 55 11.82 -8.69 10.31
CA LYS A 55 11.61 -9.55 11.48
C LYS A 55 10.66 -10.66 11.04
N LEU A 56 11.22 -11.87 10.89
CA LEU A 56 10.43 -13.11 10.82
C LEU A 56 9.78 -13.39 12.18
#